data_AF-A0A940MTS4-F1
#
_entry.id   AF-A0A940MTS4-F1
#
_cell.length_a   1.000
_cell.length_b   1.000
_cell.length_c   1.000
_cell.angle_alpha   90.00
_cell.angle_beta   90.00
_cell.angle_gamma   90.00
#
_symmetry.space_group_name_H-M   'P 1'
#
loop_
_entity.id
_entity.type
_entity.pdbx_description
1 polymer ?
#
loop_
_entity_poly.entity_id
_entity_poly.type
_entity_poly.pdbx_seq_one_letter_code
_entity_poly.pdbx_strand_id
1 'polypeptide(L)'
;MPIVNKRELAAAAGIAKATLDAKLAEDPDFPVLRRGIGRGDGWQFDREEALARLAELMPSREEFSRTQQFMALRVLRMERQTAVEVGALLPAEEARTALVRALTGFRRSMTNDLPVEAGKLLGLSREQQRKLRAMTEDALRAFVAGLHASGLPDAS
;
A
#
# COMPACT_ATOMS: atom_id res chain seq x y z
N MET A 1 -7.81 21.39 -29.86
CA MET A 1 -7.76 21.53 -28.39
C MET A 1 -9.17 21.28 -27.84
N PRO A 2 -9.34 20.42 -26.82
CA PRO A 2 -10.67 20.05 -26.35
C PRO A 2 -11.29 21.19 -25.53
N ILE A 3 -12.40 21.73 -26.03
CA ILE A 3 -13.20 22.73 -25.31
C ILE A 3 -14.03 22.00 -24.26
N VAL A 4 -13.94 22.45 -23.01
CA VAL A 4 -14.64 21.83 -21.86
C VAL A 4 -15.53 22.83 -21.15
N ASN A 5 -16.59 22.33 -20.51
CA ASN A 5 -17.41 23.13 -19.58
C ASN A 5 -16.81 23.15 -18.16
N LYS A 6 -17.38 23.96 -17.24
CA LYS A 6 -16.91 24.05 -15.84
C LYS A 6 -16.84 22.70 -15.14
N ARG A 7 -17.82 21.83 -15.39
CA ARG A 7 -17.93 20.53 -14.70
C ARG A 7 -16.83 19.58 -15.17
N GLU A 8 -16.59 19.55 -16.47
CA GLU A 8 -15.52 18.79 -17.11
C GLU A 8 -14.13 19.32 -16.71
N LEU A 9 -13.96 20.64 -16.63
CA LEU A 9 -12.73 21.26 -16.18
C LEU A 9 -12.43 20.92 -14.71
N ALA A 10 -13.42 21.04 -13.82
CA ALA A 10 -13.27 20.69 -12.41
C ALA A 10 -12.91 19.20 -12.23
N ALA A 11 -13.55 18.32 -12.98
CA ALA A 11 -13.24 16.90 -12.98
C ALA A 11 -11.82 16.61 -13.50
N ALA A 12 -11.41 17.29 -14.59
CA ALA A 12 -10.07 17.15 -15.15
C ALA A 12 -8.96 17.67 -14.22
N ALA A 13 -9.24 18.70 -13.44
CA ALA A 13 -8.35 19.27 -12.43
C ALA A 13 -8.39 18.53 -11.08
N GLY A 14 -9.31 17.58 -10.90
CA GLY A 14 -9.48 16.84 -9.64
C GLY A 14 -9.98 17.70 -8.47
N ILE A 15 -10.72 18.77 -8.74
CA ILE A 15 -11.24 19.71 -7.72
C ILE A 15 -12.76 19.78 -7.71
N ALA A 16 -13.33 20.27 -6.61
CA ALA A 16 -14.77 20.53 -6.53
C ALA A 16 -15.16 21.74 -7.39
N LYS A 17 -16.35 21.72 -7.99
CA LYS A 17 -16.90 22.84 -8.78
C LYS A 17 -16.93 24.16 -8.00
N ALA A 18 -17.24 24.11 -6.71
CA ALA A 18 -17.23 25.29 -5.85
C ALA A 18 -15.82 25.91 -5.69
N THR A 19 -14.78 25.08 -5.66
CA THR A 19 -13.38 25.53 -5.63
C THR A 19 -13.01 26.20 -6.95
N LEU A 20 -13.44 25.64 -8.08
CA LEU A 20 -13.26 26.27 -9.39
C LEU A 20 -13.98 27.62 -9.46
N ASP A 21 -15.24 27.71 -9.00
CA ASP A 21 -16.00 28.97 -9.01
C ASP A 21 -15.35 30.05 -8.12
N ALA A 22 -14.79 29.69 -6.96
CA ALA A 22 -14.02 30.61 -6.13
C ALA A 22 -12.78 31.14 -6.86
N LYS A 23 -12.03 30.26 -7.55
CA LYS A 23 -10.84 30.66 -8.31
C LYS A 23 -11.16 31.54 -9.51
N LEU A 24 -12.25 31.27 -10.20
CA LEU A 24 -12.74 32.13 -11.29
C LEU A 24 -13.20 33.52 -10.79
N ALA A 25 -13.62 33.63 -9.53
CA ALA A 25 -13.97 34.91 -8.91
C ALA A 25 -12.72 35.67 -8.43
N GLU A 26 -11.70 34.95 -7.97
CA GLU A 26 -10.41 35.50 -7.50
C GLU A 26 -9.49 35.94 -8.66
N ASP A 27 -9.56 35.28 -9.82
CA ASP A 27 -8.72 35.57 -10.99
C ASP A 27 -9.57 36.09 -12.19
N PRO A 28 -9.66 37.41 -12.39
CA PRO A 28 -10.39 38.01 -13.52
C PRO A 28 -9.84 37.62 -14.89
N ASP A 29 -8.54 37.30 -14.97
CA ASP A 29 -7.78 37.03 -16.19
C ASP A 29 -7.75 35.52 -16.54
N PHE A 30 -8.54 34.70 -15.84
CA PHE A 30 -8.63 33.28 -16.11
C PHE A 30 -8.99 33.00 -17.58
N PRO A 31 -8.34 32.04 -18.27
CA PRO A 31 -8.52 31.78 -19.70
C PRO A 31 -9.91 31.18 -19.99
N VAL A 32 -10.88 32.05 -20.25
CA VAL A 32 -12.27 31.69 -20.57
C VAL A 32 -12.56 32.01 -22.03
N LEU A 33 -12.89 31.00 -22.83
CA LEU A 33 -13.24 31.17 -24.25
C LEU A 33 -14.63 31.80 -24.41
N ARG A 34 -15.59 31.40 -23.57
CA ARG A 34 -16.96 31.92 -23.60
C ARG A 34 -17.57 31.95 -22.21
N ARG A 35 -18.14 33.09 -21.83
CA ARG A 35 -18.97 33.24 -20.63
C ARG A 35 -20.44 33.12 -21.01
N GLY A 36 -21.10 32.07 -20.55
CA GLY A 36 -22.54 31.90 -20.76
C GLY A 36 -23.35 32.78 -19.82
N ILE A 37 -24.40 33.41 -20.34
CA ILE A 37 -25.38 34.18 -19.57
C ILE A 37 -26.43 33.20 -19.07
N GLY A 38 -26.18 32.50 -17.96
CA GLY A 38 -27.12 31.48 -17.44
C GLY A 38 -26.55 30.61 -16.32
N ARG A 39 -27.38 29.71 -15.79
CA ARG A 39 -27.06 28.83 -14.64
C ARG A 39 -25.94 27.82 -15.00
N GLY A 40 -24.69 28.23 -14.82
CA GLY A 40 -23.56 27.35 -14.49
C GLY A 40 -22.88 26.54 -15.60
N ASP A 41 -23.56 26.24 -16.72
CA ASP A 41 -23.02 25.31 -17.75
C ASP A 41 -22.65 25.98 -19.09
N GLY A 42 -22.90 27.29 -19.23
CA GLY A 42 -22.58 28.02 -20.46
C GLY A 42 -21.14 28.52 -20.57
N TRP A 43 -20.28 28.20 -19.61
CA TRP A 43 -18.87 28.60 -19.62
C TRP A 43 -18.03 27.57 -20.37
N GLN A 44 -17.21 28.05 -21.29
CA GLN A 44 -16.34 27.22 -22.12
C GLN A 44 -14.89 27.63 -21.93
N PHE A 45 -14.02 26.63 -21.81
CA PHE A 45 -12.59 26.80 -21.56
C PHE A 45 -11.81 25.99 -22.60
N ASP A 46 -10.63 26.49 -22.97
CA ASP A 46 -9.61 25.62 -23.50
C ASP A 46 -9.08 24.76 -22.34
N ARG A 47 -9.18 23.44 -22.47
CA ARG A 47 -8.81 22.54 -21.37
C ARG A 47 -7.35 22.67 -20.96
N GLU A 48 -6.44 22.79 -21.92
CA GLU A 48 -5.00 22.75 -21.62
C GLU A 48 -4.58 24.06 -20.96
N GLU A 49 -5.02 25.19 -21.51
CA GLU A 49 -4.72 26.52 -20.98
C GLU A 49 -5.34 26.74 -19.59
N ALA A 50 -6.59 26.31 -19.39
CA ALA A 50 -7.26 26.42 -18.10
C ALA A 50 -6.64 25.51 -17.03
N LEU A 51 -6.17 24.32 -17.38
CA LEU A 51 -5.46 23.45 -16.44
C LEU A 51 -4.09 24.02 -16.07
N ALA A 52 -3.35 24.58 -17.04
CA ALA A 52 -2.08 25.26 -16.76
C ALA A 52 -2.27 26.42 -15.79
N ARG A 53 -3.29 27.26 -16.01
CA ARG A 53 -3.59 28.38 -15.11
C ARG A 53 -4.03 27.91 -13.72
N LEU A 54 -4.83 26.84 -13.62
CA LEU A 54 -5.19 26.26 -12.33
C LEU A 54 -3.97 25.72 -11.58
N ALA A 55 -3.00 25.13 -12.27
CA ALA A 55 -1.78 24.66 -11.64
C ALA A 55 -0.93 25.80 -11.05
N GLU A 56 -0.96 26.99 -11.64
CA GLU A 56 -0.31 28.20 -11.09
C GLU A 56 -1.06 28.76 -9.86
N LEU A 57 -2.39 28.68 -9.86
CA LEU A 57 -3.25 29.21 -8.79
C LEU A 57 -3.40 28.25 -7.60
N MET A 58 -3.09 26.97 -7.79
CA MET A 58 -3.18 25.97 -6.74
C MET A 58 -1.85 25.88 -5.99
N PRO A 59 -1.88 25.95 -4.64
CA PRO A 59 -0.68 25.76 -3.85
C PRO A 59 -0.09 24.38 -4.14
N SER A 60 1.24 24.31 -4.24
CA SER A 60 1.93 23.06 -4.51
C SER A 60 1.60 22.03 -3.41
N ARG A 61 1.79 20.74 -3.69
CA ARG A 61 1.48 19.61 -2.77
C ARG A 61 2.17 19.73 -1.39
N GLU A 62 3.13 20.63 -1.25
CA GLU A 62 3.87 20.94 -0.02
C GLU A 62 3.15 21.94 0.91
N GLU A 63 2.06 22.56 0.47
CA GLU A 63 1.33 23.62 1.17
C GLU A 63 -0.06 23.20 1.67
N PHE A 64 -0.26 21.92 2.00
CA PHE A 64 -1.47 21.52 2.72
C PHE A 64 -1.53 22.26 4.06
N SER A 65 -2.68 22.89 4.36
CA SER A 65 -2.93 23.47 5.68
C SER A 65 -2.78 22.39 6.76
N ARG A 66 -2.33 22.75 7.97
CA ARG A 66 -2.16 21.79 9.09
C ARG A 66 -3.40 20.92 9.28
N THR A 67 -4.60 21.50 9.16
CA THR A 67 -5.87 20.78 9.27
C THR A 67 -6.05 19.73 8.16
N GLN A 68 -5.63 20.03 6.92
CA GLN A 68 -5.69 19.08 5.81
C GLN A 68 -4.68 17.94 5.97
N GLN A 69 -3.48 18.24 6.48
CA GLN A 69 -2.49 17.22 6.83
C GLN A 69 -3.00 16.28 7.93
N PHE A 70 -3.64 16.84 8.97
CA PHE A 70 -4.29 16.05 10.02
C PHE A 70 -5.42 15.16 9.47
N MET A 71 -6.25 15.70 8.56
CA MET A 71 -7.33 14.92 7.95
C MET A 71 -6.77 13.80 7.05
N ALA A 72 -5.71 14.06 6.29
CA ALA A 72 -5.04 13.03 5.49
C ALA A 72 -4.45 11.90 6.35
N LEU A 73 -3.76 12.25 7.45
CA LEU A 73 -3.27 11.26 8.42
C LEU A 73 -4.40 10.45 9.06
N ARG A 74 -5.53 11.10 9.37
CA ARG A 74 -6.71 10.43 9.92
C ARG A 74 -7.31 9.45 8.92
N VAL A 75 -7.42 9.82 7.65
CA VAL A 75 -7.91 8.94 6.57
C VAL A 75 -7.00 7.72 6.44
N LEU A 76 -5.68 7.92 6.36
CA LEU A 76 -4.73 6.80 6.28
C LEU A 76 -4.82 5.85 7.48
N ARG A 77 -5.03 6.40 8.68
CA ARG A 77 -5.22 5.58 9.89
C ARG A 77 -6.51 4.77 9.83
N MET A 78 -7.60 5.37 9.35
CA MET A 78 -8.89 4.69 9.20
C MET A 78 -8.80 3.59 8.13
N GLU A 79 -8.20 3.87 6.97
CA GLU A 79 -7.99 2.87 5.91
C GLU A 79 -7.17 1.68 6.41
N ARG A 80 -6.08 1.94 7.16
CA ARG A 80 -5.26 0.88 7.75
C ARG A 80 -6.05 0.04 8.75
N GLN A 81 -6.89 0.67 9.58
CA GLN A 81 -7.71 -0.03 10.55
C GLN A 81 -8.77 -0.91 9.85
N THR A 82 -9.47 -0.36 8.85
CA THR A 82 -10.43 -1.14 8.05
C THR A 82 -9.75 -2.31 7.36
N ALA A 83 -8.55 -2.12 6.81
CA ALA A 83 -7.78 -3.20 6.19
C ALA A 83 -7.42 -4.32 7.19
N VAL A 84 -7.17 -4.00 8.47
CA VAL A 84 -6.99 -5.00 9.52
C VAL A 84 -8.30 -5.71 9.85
N GLU A 85 -9.39 -4.97 10.02
CA GLU A 85 -10.72 -5.52 10.35
C GLU A 85 -11.24 -6.49 9.29
N VAL A 86 -10.99 -6.21 8.00
CA VAL A 86 -11.35 -7.11 6.88
C VAL A 86 -10.31 -8.21 6.62
N GLY A 87 -9.27 -8.30 7.45
CA GLY A 87 -8.22 -9.32 7.34
C GLY A 87 -7.28 -9.16 6.14
N ALA A 88 -7.30 -8.01 5.46
CA ALA A 88 -6.38 -7.70 4.36
C ALA A 88 -4.97 -7.35 4.87
N LEU A 89 -4.85 -6.89 6.12
CA LEU A 89 -3.59 -6.69 6.82
C LEU A 89 -3.62 -7.44 8.15
N LEU A 90 -2.60 -8.25 8.43
CA LEU A 90 -2.38 -8.75 9.79
C LEU A 90 -1.51 -7.76 10.59
N PRO A 91 -1.82 -7.50 11.87
CA PRO A 91 -0.89 -6.87 12.78
C PRO A 91 0.44 -7.64 12.80
N ALA A 92 1.56 -6.91 12.86
CA ALA A 92 2.90 -7.52 12.81
C ALA A 92 3.11 -8.56 13.91
N GLU A 93 2.60 -8.31 15.12
CA GLU A 93 2.70 -9.25 16.25
C GLU A 93 1.88 -10.54 16.06
N GLU A 94 0.72 -10.44 15.41
CA GLU A 94 -0.09 -11.61 15.06
C GLU A 94 0.59 -12.43 13.96
N ALA A 95 1.10 -11.76 12.92
CA ALA A 95 1.87 -12.41 11.85
C ALA A 95 3.12 -13.10 12.42
N ARG A 96 3.85 -12.43 13.31
CA ARG A 96 5.01 -12.99 14.02
C ARG A 96 4.61 -14.23 14.82
N THR A 97 3.55 -14.14 15.62
CA THR A 97 3.09 -15.28 16.44
C THR A 97 2.68 -16.46 15.57
N ALA A 98 1.95 -16.23 14.48
CA ALA A 98 1.54 -17.26 13.54
C ALA A 98 2.76 -17.91 12.86
N LEU A 99 3.72 -17.10 12.40
CA LEU A 99 4.96 -17.59 11.78
C LEU A 99 5.81 -18.40 12.76
N VAL A 100 6.00 -17.94 14.00
CA VAL A 100 6.74 -18.67 15.03
C VAL A 100 6.10 -20.04 15.30
N ARG A 101 4.77 -20.10 15.43
CA ARG A 101 4.04 -21.36 15.61
C ARG A 101 4.22 -22.29 14.41
N ALA A 102 4.04 -21.77 13.20
CA ALA A 102 4.19 -22.54 11.96
C ALA A 102 5.61 -23.09 11.80
N LEU A 103 6.64 -22.26 12.01
CA LEU A 103 8.04 -22.65 11.92
C LEU A 103 8.42 -23.67 13.00
N THR A 104 7.87 -23.54 14.21
CA THR A 104 8.08 -24.52 15.29
C THR A 104 7.48 -25.87 14.92
N GLY A 105 6.24 -25.88 14.39
CA GLY A 105 5.59 -27.10 13.89
C GLY A 105 6.36 -27.74 12.74
N PHE A 106 6.77 -26.94 11.76
CA PHE A 106 7.58 -27.39 10.63
C PHE A 106 8.92 -28.01 11.07
N ARG A 107 9.65 -27.33 11.97
CA ARG A 107 10.89 -27.87 12.55
C ARG A 107 10.66 -29.22 13.21
N ARG A 108 9.59 -29.37 14.00
CA ARG A 108 9.27 -30.62 14.69
C ARG A 108 9.00 -31.75 13.70
N SER A 109 8.24 -31.48 12.65
CA SER A 109 7.94 -32.43 11.57
C SER A 109 9.22 -32.85 10.83
N MET A 110 10.07 -31.89 10.46
CA MET A 110 11.34 -32.14 9.76
C MET A 110 12.35 -32.95 10.59
N THR A 111 12.43 -32.75 11.90
CA THR A 111 13.45 -33.42 12.73
C THR A 111 12.99 -34.74 13.35
N ASN A 112 11.69 -34.96 13.51
CA ASN A 112 11.18 -36.17 14.16
C ASN A 112 10.38 -37.06 13.21
N ASP A 113 9.33 -36.52 12.59
CA ASP A 113 8.36 -37.34 11.87
C ASP A 113 8.88 -37.76 10.51
N LEU A 114 9.41 -36.79 9.73
CA LEU A 114 9.89 -37.01 8.38
C LEU A 114 11.06 -38.01 8.29
N PRO A 115 12.11 -37.97 9.14
CA PRO A 115 13.19 -38.96 9.08
C PRO A 115 12.72 -40.37 9.45
N VAL A 116 11.73 -40.49 10.34
CA VAL A 116 11.16 -41.77 10.75
C VAL A 116 10.29 -42.34 9.65
N GLU A 117 9.42 -41.53 9.04
CA GLU A 117 8.57 -41.96 7.93
C GLU A 117 9.38 -42.29 6.69
N ALA A 118 10.31 -41.42 6.29
CA ALA A 118 11.24 -41.69 5.19
C ALA A 118 12.08 -42.94 5.47
N GLY A 119 12.52 -43.11 6.72
CA GLY A 119 13.23 -44.29 7.18
C GLY A 119 12.45 -45.59 7.00
N LYS A 120 11.16 -45.59 7.36
CA LYS A 120 10.27 -46.74 7.15
C LYS A 120 10.03 -47.00 5.66
N LEU A 121 9.74 -45.95 4.90
CA LEU A 121 9.41 -46.05 3.48
C LEU A 121 10.60 -46.54 2.64
N LEU A 122 11.82 -46.15 2.99
CA LEU A 122 13.04 -46.51 2.30
C LEU A 122 13.74 -47.75 2.89
N GLY A 123 13.16 -48.38 3.92
CA GLY A 123 13.74 -49.57 4.56
C GLY A 123 15.07 -49.29 5.29
N LEU A 124 15.30 -48.06 5.76
CA LEU A 124 16.55 -47.67 6.42
C LEU A 124 16.66 -48.29 7.81
N SER A 125 17.88 -48.68 8.18
CA SER A 125 18.20 -49.12 9.53
C SER A 125 18.04 -47.99 10.56
N ARG A 126 17.90 -48.33 11.85
CA ARG A 126 17.80 -47.34 12.93
C ARG A 126 19.01 -46.40 12.98
N GLU A 127 20.19 -46.90 12.62
CA GLU A 127 21.42 -46.10 12.56
C GLU A 127 21.37 -45.10 11.39
N GLN A 128 20.93 -45.55 10.21
CA GLN A 128 20.73 -44.69 9.05
C GLN A 128 19.66 -43.62 9.30
N GLN A 129 18.58 -43.96 10.00
CA GLN A 129 17.55 -43.00 10.40
C GLN A 129 18.08 -41.95 11.38
N ARG A 130 18.93 -42.35 12.35
CA ARG A 130 19.62 -41.40 13.25
C ARG A 130 20.53 -40.46 12.47
N LYS A 131 21.28 -40.98 11.49
CA LYS A 131 22.16 -40.18 10.63
C LYS A 131 21.36 -39.19 9.77
N LEU A 132 20.25 -39.64 9.18
CA LEU A 132 19.33 -38.79 8.41
C LEU A 132 18.78 -37.65 9.27
N ARG A 133 18.33 -37.95 10.50
CA ARG A 133 17.89 -36.93 11.45
C ARG A 133 18.98 -35.90 11.75
N ALA A 134 20.21 -36.33 12.03
CA ALA A 134 21.32 -35.44 12.30
C ALA A 134 21.61 -34.51 11.10
N MET A 135 21.60 -35.05 9.87
CA MET A 135 21.76 -34.25 8.66
C MET A 135 20.65 -33.20 8.49
N THR A 136 19.40 -33.55 8.79
CA THR A 136 18.27 -32.61 8.74
C THR A 136 18.42 -31.51 9.80
N GLU A 137 18.85 -31.85 11.01
CA GLU A 137 19.11 -30.89 12.09
C GLU A 137 20.25 -29.93 11.74
N ASP A 138 21.31 -30.41 11.09
CA ASP A 138 22.43 -29.59 10.65
C ASP A 138 22.05 -28.67 9.48
N ALA A 139 21.28 -29.17 8.51
CA ALA A 139 20.75 -28.35 7.42
C ALA A 139 19.81 -27.24 7.94
N LEU A 140 18.96 -27.54 8.92
CA LEU A 140 18.10 -26.55 9.57
C LEU A 140 18.91 -25.48 10.31
N ARG A 141 19.98 -25.88 11.03
CA ARG A 141 20.88 -24.92 11.69
C ARG A 141 21.58 -24.01 10.68
N ALA A 142 22.08 -24.55 9.58
CA ALA A 142 22.70 -23.78 8.52
C ALA A 142 21.71 -22.80 7.86
N PHE A 143 20.46 -23.23 7.62
CA PHE A 143 19.41 -22.37 7.09
C PHE A 143 19.08 -21.21 8.02
N VAL A 144 18.90 -21.46 9.32
CA VAL A 144 18.62 -20.42 10.32
C VAL A 144 19.80 -19.44 10.42
N ALA A 145 21.04 -19.94 10.44
CA ALA A 145 22.23 -19.07 10.40
C ALA A 145 22.29 -18.21 9.13
N GLY A 146 21.91 -18.76 7.98
CA GLY A 146 21.81 -18.02 6.71
C GLY A 146 20.73 -16.92 6.75
N LEU A 147 19.59 -17.16 7.38
CA LEU A 147 18.54 -16.15 7.58
C LEU A 147 19.01 -14.99 8.47
N HIS A 148 19.77 -15.27 9.53
CA HIS A 148 20.38 -14.21 10.34
C HIS A 148 21.39 -13.39 9.54
N ALA A 149 22.16 -14.04 8.66
CA ALA A 149 23.15 -13.36 7.82
C ALA A 149 22.51 -12.55 6.67
N SER A 150 21.27 -12.84 6.26
CA SER A 150 20.60 -12.13 5.16
C SER A 150 20.10 -10.72 5.53
N GLY A 151 20.32 -10.27 6.77
CA GLY A 151 20.00 -8.90 7.19
C GLY A 151 18.49 -8.61 7.28
N LEU A 152 17.65 -9.65 7.42
CA LEU A 152 16.29 -9.43 7.90
C LEU A 152 16.42 -8.83 9.31
N PRO A 153 16.00 -7.58 9.52
CA PRO A 153 16.20 -6.91 10.80
C PRO A 153 15.55 -7.77 11.89
N ASP A 154 16.30 -8.01 12.97
CA ASP A 154 15.73 -8.53 14.21
C ASP A 154 14.53 -7.64 14.52
N ALA A 155 13.33 -8.19 14.32
CA ALA A 155 12.12 -7.47 14.62
C ALA A 155 12.04 -7.44 16.15
N SER A 156 12.62 -6.41 16.76
CA SER A 156 12.41 -6.04 18.15
C SER A 156 11.12 -5.28 18.34
#